data_AF-A0A7Y0PSC4-F1
#
_entry.id   AF-A0A7Y0PSC4-F1
#
_cell.length_a   1.000
_cell.length_b   1.000
_cell.length_c   1.000
_cell.angle_alpha   90.00
_cell.angle_beta   90.00
_cell.angle_gamma   90.00
#
_symmetry.space_group_name_H-M   'P 1'
#
loop_
_entity.id
_entity.type
_entity.pdbx_description
1 polymer ?
#
loop_
_entity_poly.entity_id
_entity_poly.type
_entity_poly.pdbx_seq_one_letter_code
_entity_poly.pdbx_strand_id
1 'polypeptide(L)'
;MTLTLAVETSSRVYGAALLDDDRVVARASADRGDPGFVDVGVLAGGVIRDAGRSVTDLDRLAVDVGPGNLASVRAGIAYVNAVAFARGVPVVAIDSLSLLTTQTGHLPALVLRPAGGAAVYASLTGADGHVVLRHGELDVVVKELAERIGEGSGVTVALAGARRGPAAALLAEHGLAARDTGLDAPDVDALTVRLRAGDHEPAVVSAAPLTESSVRFRGDAFTAAREALLDGGVALVPTDTVYGLAVHPRRPDAIDALFALKDRPRTRELPIMVATPDELPALGVQVTEQARRLLAAFSPGPITVAMGVDPAVAPAWLAGREEIGVRVPSDPDLRALLSDVGALLVTSANAHGEPTAQAPGPILDQLAGRPDAVVDGGVRSGVPSTVVNCHLDTPRIEREGAVPAEEIERVLHQ
;
A
#
# COMPACT_ATOMS: atom_id res chain seq x y z
N MET A 1 15.97 25.31 -9.64
CA MET A 1 15.67 26.05 -8.41
C MET A 1 14.28 25.65 -7.96
N THR A 2 14.26 24.56 -7.21
CA THR A 2 13.09 24.01 -6.53
C THR A 2 13.36 24.12 -5.03
N LEU A 3 12.59 24.93 -4.32
CA LEU A 3 12.73 25.08 -2.88
C LEU A 3 11.85 24.03 -2.18
N THR A 4 12.47 23.03 -1.55
CA THR A 4 11.77 21.95 -0.84
C THR A 4 11.93 22.10 0.67
N LEU A 5 10.81 22.16 1.41
CA LEU A 5 10.82 22.02 2.87
C LEU A 5 10.59 20.56 3.25
N ALA A 6 11.54 19.98 3.98
CA ALA A 6 11.52 18.61 4.48
C ALA A 6 11.22 18.61 5.99
N VAL A 7 10.27 17.78 6.42
CA VAL A 7 9.81 17.69 7.82
C VAL A 7 9.84 16.22 8.29
N GLU A 8 10.58 15.95 9.37
CA GLU A 8 10.65 14.63 10.00
C GLU A 8 10.11 14.74 11.43
N THR A 9 9.08 13.97 11.75
CA THR A 9 8.44 13.99 13.09
C THR A 9 8.04 12.60 13.56
N SER A 10 8.55 11.52 12.95
CA SER A 10 8.21 10.16 13.36
C SER A 10 8.84 9.78 14.70
N SER A 11 9.85 10.53 15.14
CA SER A 11 10.59 10.33 16.38
C SER A 11 10.23 11.36 17.46
N ARG A 12 10.90 11.26 18.62
CA ARG A 12 10.79 12.27 19.69
C ARG A 12 11.51 13.58 19.33
N VAL A 13 12.53 13.49 18.48
CA VAL A 13 13.27 14.63 17.96
C VAL A 13 12.63 15.01 16.64
N TYR A 14 12.04 16.21 16.58
CA TYR A 14 11.48 16.74 15.34
C TYR A 14 12.58 17.44 14.58
N GLY A 15 12.56 17.32 13.25
CA GLY A 15 13.50 17.96 12.37
C GLY A 15 12.83 18.67 11.21
N ALA A 16 13.40 19.79 10.79
CA ALA A 16 13.02 20.49 9.56
C ALA A 16 14.28 20.91 8.80
N ALA A 17 14.25 20.82 7.47
CA ALA A 17 15.32 21.25 6.60
C ALA A 17 14.77 21.92 5.35
N LEU A 18 15.44 22.96 4.89
CA LEU A 18 15.15 23.63 3.63
C LEU A 18 16.22 23.29 2.62
N LEU A 19 15.79 22.79 1.46
CA LEU A 19 16.62 22.43 0.33
C LEU A 19 16.36 23.39 -0.82
N ASP A 20 17.42 23.90 -1.43
CA ASP A 20 17.40 24.64 -2.70
C ASP A 20 18.03 23.73 -3.76
N ASP A 21 17.18 23.16 -4.62
CA ASP A 21 17.49 21.97 -5.41
C ASP A 21 18.06 20.86 -4.49
N ASP A 22 19.30 20.41 -4.71
CA ASP A 22 19.93 19.37 -3.90
C ASP A 22 20.69 19.91 -2.68
N ARG A 23 20.78 21.24 -2.50
CA ARG A 23 21.59 21.83 -1.43
C ARG A 23 20.75 22.14 -0.21
N VAL A 24 21.14 21.61 0.96
CA VAL A 24 20.51 22.02 2.23
C VAL A 24 21.02 23.43 2.58
N VAL A 25 20.09 24.38 2.67
CA VAL A 25 20.38 25.80 2.94
C VAL A 25 20.12 26.20 4.39
N ALA A 26 19.23 25.49 5.08
CA ALA A 26 19.01 25.62 6.52
C ALA A 26 18.44 24.31 7.08
N ARG A 27 18.67 24.05 8.36
CA ARG A 27 18.10 22.91 9.09
C ARG A 27 18.07 23.17 10.59
N ALA A 28 17.12 22.57 11.27
CA ALA A 28 17.02 22.58 12.73
C ALA A 28 16.35 21.31 13.24
N SER A 29 16.64 20.97 14.49
CA SER A 29 15.99 19.86 15.21
C SER A 29 15.73 20.24 16.66
N ALA A 30 14.68 19.68 17.27
CA ALA A 30 14.34 19.90 18.66
C ALA A 30 13.69 18.66 19.29
N ASP A 31 13.99 18.36 20.55
CA ASP A 31 13.30 17.30 21.30
C ASP A 31 11.92 17.81 21.74
N ARG A 32 10.86 17.07 21.42
CA ARG A 32 9.47 17.44 21.79
C ARG A 32 9.24 17.55 23.30
N GLY A 33 10.08 16.88 24.10
CA GLY A 33 10.04 16.96 25.56
C GLY A 33 10.77 18.17 26.13
N ASP A 34 11.48 18.95 25.32
CA ASP A 34 12.14 20.16 25.80
C ASP A 34 11.11 21.24 26.15
N PRO A 35 11.24 21.93 27.29
CA PRO A 35 10.29 22.98 27.70
C PRO A 35 10.16 24.15 26.72
N GLY A 36 11.18 24.36 25.87
CA GLY A 36 11.19 25.40 24.84
C GLY A 36 10.60 24.97 23.51
N PHE A 37 10.25 23.69 23.33
CA PHE A 37 9.61 23.21 22.11
C PHE A 37 8.14 23.64 22.10
N VAL A 38 7.73 24.32 21.02
CA VAL A 38 6.35 24.79 20.85
C VAL A 38 5.59 23.82 19.95
N ASP A 39 5.92 23.82 18.65
CA ASP A 39 5.35 22.90 17.67
C ASP A 39 6.24 22.79 16.42
N VAL A 40 5.88 21.87 15.52
CA VAL A 40 6.57 21.64 14.24
C VAL A 40 6.55 22.85 13.32
N GLY A 41 5.50 23.68 13.38
CA GLY A 41 5.36 24.88 12.56
C GLY A 41 6.30 26.00 12.99
N VAL A 42 6.54 26.17 14.29
CA VAL A 42 7.55 27.08 14.82
C VAL A 42 8.96 26.63 14.39
N LEU A 43 9.25 25.34 14.50
CA LEU A 43 10.52 24.76 14.05
C LEU A 43 10.75 24.99 12.56
N ALA A 44 9.81 24.58 11.72
CA ALA A 44 9.90 24.71 10.26
C ALA A 44 9.91 26.18 9.82
N GLY A 45 9.09 27.03 10.43
CA GLY A 45 9.07 28.47 10.17
C GLY A 45 10.39 29.16 10.55
N GLY A 46 11.06 28.70 11.61
CA GLY A 46 12.41 29.11 11.97
C GLY A 46 13.42 28.79 10.86
N VAL A 47 13.45 27.54 10.41
CA VAL A 47 14.34 27.08 9.32
C VAL A 47 14.17 27.90 8.03
N ILE A 48 12.92 28.18 7.64
CA ILE A 48 12.63 29.01 6.45
C ILE A 48 13.17 30.44 6.65
N ARG A 49 12.91 31.04 7.82
CA ARG A 49 13.33 32.41 8.12
C ARG A 49 14.85 32.55 8.21
N ASP A 50 15.52 31.59 8.83
CA ASP A 50 16.98 31.57 8.97
C ASP A 50 17.69 31.46 7.61
N ALA A 51 17.04 30.85 6.62
CA ALA A 51 17.50 30.84 5.22
C ALA A 51 17.20 32.15 4.46
N GLY A 52 16.56 33.14 5.08
CA GLY A 52 16.11 34.37 4.41
C GLY A 52 15.05 34.09 3.34
N ARG A 53 14.17 33.11 3.58
CA ARG A 53 13.06 32.73 2.70
C ARG A 53 11.71 32.93 3.39
N SER A 54 10.65 32.83 2.62
CA SER A 54 9.26 32.83 3.06
C SER A 54 8.58 31.51 2.73
N VAL A 55 7.52 31.17 3.46
CA VAL A 55 6.63 30.02 3.14
C VAL A 55 6.07 30.15 1.72
N THR A 56 5.92 31.38 1.21
CA THR A 56 5.49 31.65 -0.16
C THR A 56 6.48 31.21 -1.22
N ASP A 57 7.75 31.00 -0.86
CA ASP A 57 8.81 30.68 -1.80
C ASP A 57 8.96 29.16 -2.00
N LEU A 58 8.22 28.35 -1.24
CA LEU A 58 8.26 26.90 -1.33
C LEU A 58 7.60 26.42 -2.63
N ASP A 59 8.29 25.52 -3.33
CA ASP A 59 7.80 24.86 -4.55
C ASP A 59 7.32 23.43 -4.28
N ARG A 60 7.79 22.83 -3.19
CA ARG A 60 7.49 21.44 -2.81
C ARG A 60 7.64 21.24 -1.30
N LEU A 61 6.93 20.26 -0.77
CA LEU A 61 7.07 19.80 0.61
C LEU A 61 7.46 18.32 0.63
N ALA A 62 8.17 17.90 1.66
CA ALA A 62 8.49 16.50 1.93
C ALA A 62 8.25 16.18 3.41
N VAL A 63 7.70 15.01 3.71
CA VAL A 63 7.36 14.61 5.07
C VAL A 63 7.59 13.12 5.31
N ASP A 64 8.10 12.78 6.49
CA ASP A 64 8.08 11.40 6.99
C ASP A 64 6.64 11.02 7.40
N VAL A 65 6.11 9.97 6.80
CA VAL A 65 4.75 9.45 7.06
C VAL A 65 4.70 8.32 8.09
N GLY A 66 5.81 7.98 8.73
CA GLY A 66 5.91 6.89 9.69
C GLY A 66 6.38 5.59 9.04
N PRO A 67 6.49 4.49 9.81
CA PRO A 67 5.89 4.28 11.13
C PRO A 67 6.68 4.92 12.28
N GLY A 68 5.98 5.38 13.31
CA GLY A 68 6.58 6.08 14.45
C GLY A 68 5.56 6.43 15.53
N ASN A 69 5.88 7.43 16.36
CA ASN A 69 4.90 7.91 17.33
C ASN A 69 3.70 8.53 16.58
N LEU A 70 2.52 7.93 16.69
CA LEU A 70 1.34 8.33 15.90
C LEU A 70 0.96 9.79 16.07
N ALA A 71 1.04 10.33 17.30
CA ALA A 71 0.73 11.74 17.54
C ALA A 71 1.77 12.65 16.86
N SER A 72 3.03 12.25 16.87
CA SER A 72 4.12 13.00 16.26
C SER A 72 4.11 12.96 14.74
N VAL A 73 3.89 11.79 14.15
CA VAL A 73 3.71 11.62 12.69
C VAL A 73 2.55 12.49 12.19
N ARG A 74 1.40 12.42 12.86
CA ARG A 74 0.22 13.25 12.49
C ARG A 74 0.50 14.74 12.58
N ALA A 75 1.30 15.20 13.53
CA ALA A 75 1.65 16.62 13.65
C ALA A 75 2.43 17.12 12.42
N GLY A 76 3.43 16.35 11.96
CA GLY A 76 4.20 16.69 10.76
C GLY A 76 3.35 16.71 9.50
N ILE A 77 2.53 15.68 9.30
CA ILE A 77 1.61 15.58 8.15
C ILE A 77 0.58 16.71 8.15
N ALA A 78 -0.03 16.99 9.30
CA ALA A 78 -1.04 18.05 9.41
C ALA A 78 -0.44 19.42 9.06
N TYR A 79 0.78 19.70 9.52
CA TYR A 79 1.51 20.91 9.17
C TYR A 79 1.79 20.99 7.67
N VAL A 80 2.38 19.93 7.10
CA VAL A 80 2.73 19.89 5.68
C VAL A 80 1.50 19.99 4.79
N ASN A 81 0.40 19.32 5.14
CA ASN A 81 -0.88 19.47 4.42
C ASN A 81 -1.42 20.89 4.47
N ALA A 82 -1.37 21.55 5.63
CA ALA A 82 -1.84 22.92 5.76
C ALA A 82 -1.03 23.87 4.86
N VAL A 83 0.29 23.71 4.82
CA VAL A 83 1.17 24.51 3.93
C VAL A 83 0.91 24.16 2.46
N ALA A 84 0.83 22.87 2.12
CA ALA A 84 0.57 22.41 0.76
C ALA A 84 -0.74 22.95 0.21
N PHE A 85 -1.81 22.87 1.01
CA PHE A 85 -3.13 23.42 0.69
C PHE A 85 -3.07 24.94 0.48
N ALA A 86 -2.41 25.67 1.36
CA ALA A 86 -2.28 27.13 1.26
C ALA A 86 -1.43 27.58 0.06
N ARG A 87 -0.46 26.77 -0.36
CA ARG A 87 0.49 27.10 -1.43
C ARG A 87 0.12 26.51 -2.79
N GLY A 88 -0.71 25.47 -2.82
CA GLY A 88 -0.98 24.69 -4.03
C GLY A 88 0.25 23.94 -4.54
N VAL A 89 1.10 23.45 -3.63
CA VAL A 89 2.37 22.76 -3.97
C VAL A 89 2.32 21.28 -3.62
N PRO A 90 3.02 20.42 -4.38
CA PRO A 90 3.01 18.98 -4.14
C PRO A 90 3.70 18.60 -2.82
N VAL A 91 3.22 17.49 -2.25
CA VAL A 91 3.82 16.84 -1.08
C VAL A 91 4.45 15.52 -1.50
N VAL A 92 5.67 15.30 -1.02
CA VAL A 92 6.41 14.05 -1.12
C VAL A 92 6.33 13.32 0.21
N ALA A 93 5.66 12.17 0.23
CA ALA A 93 5.59 11.29 1.39
C ALA A 93 6.68 10.21 1.30
N ILE A 94 7.41 10.01 2.40
CA ILE A 94 8.46 8.97 2.51
C ILE A 94 8.29 8.27 3.86
N ASP A 95 8.37 6.95 3.91
CA ASP A 95 8.20 6.18 5.15
C ASP A 95 9.50 6.09 5.97
N SER A 96 9.36 6.03 7.30
CA SER A 96 10.46 6.01 8.25
C SER A 96 11.41 4.83 8.08
N LEU A 97 10.93 3.68 7.58
CA LEU A 97 11.78 2.51 7.37
C LEU A 97 12.74 2.75 6.21
N SER A 98 12.20 3.24 5.08
CA SER A 98 13.00 3.65 3.92
C SER A 98 14.01 4.75 4.27
N LEU A 99 13.62 5.72 5.12
CA LEU A 99 14.55 6.77 5.57
C LEU A 99 15.73 6.20 6.35
N LEU A 100 15.47 5.31 7.31
CA LEU A 100 16.52 4.66 8.08
C LEU A 100 17.47 3.83 7.20
N THR A 101 16.96 3.17 6.16
CA THR A 101 17.79 2.44 5.19
C THR A 101 18.80 3.35 4.49
N THR A 102 18.47 4.62 4.22
CA THR A 102 19.44 5.55 3.59
C THR A 102 20.71 5.77 4.42
N GLN A 103 20.65 5.46 5.71
CA GLN A 103 21.72 5.67 6.67
C GLN A 103 22.48 4.37 7.03
N THR A 104 22.09 3.22 6.45
CA THR A 104 22.73 1.92 6.75
C THR A 104 23.90 1.55 5.81
N GLY A 105 24.17 2.36 4.79
CA GLY A 105 25.24 2.12 3.80
C GLY A 105 24.87 1.04 2.78
N HIS A 106 25.86 0.29 2.29
CA HIS A 106 25.68 -0.72 1.22
C HIS A 106 25.43 -2.15 1.71
N LEU A 107 25.34 -2.36 3.02
CA LEU A 107 25.00 -3.67 3.57
C LEU A 107 23.50 -3.92 3.42
N PRO A 108 23.08 -5.19 3.26
CA PRO A 108 21.70 -5.55 3.52
C PRO A 108 21.28 -5.04 4.89
N ALA A 109 20.13 -4.41 4.99
CA ALA A 109 19.74 -3.67 6.18
C ALA A 109 18.39 -4.17 6.71
N LEU A 110 18.36 -4.60 7.97
CA LEU A 110 17.13 -4.85 8.71
C LEU A 110 16.85 -3.64 9.61
N VAL A 111 15.85 -2.87 9.21
CA VAL A 111 15.37 -1.67 9.89
C VAL A 111 14.10 -2.00 10.66
N LEU A 112 13.99 -1.54 11.90
CA LEU A 112 12.88 -1.88 12.80
C LEU A 112 12.24 -0.65 13.41
N ARG A 113 10.92 -0.61 13.53
CA ARG A 113 10.16 0.45 14.22
C ARG A 113 9.14 -0.16 15.16
N PRO A 114 8.85 0.45 16.33
CA PRO A 114 7.88 -0.11 17.26
C PRO A 114 6.46 -0.11 16.68
N ALA A 115 5.71 -1.20 16.86
CA ALA A 115 4.28 -1.28 16.53
C ALA A 115 3.37 -1.38 17.78
N GLY A 116 3.95 -1.26 18.97
CA GLY A 116 3.28 -1.47 20.26
C GLY A 116 3.45 -2.89 20.79
N GLY A 117 3.39 -3.07 22.12
CA GLY A 117 3.61 -4.39 22.73
C GLY A 117 4.99 -4.96 22.40
N ALA A 118 5.06 -6.19 21.91
CA ALA A 118 6.28 -6.83 21.41
C ALA A 118 6.45 -6.75 19.87
N ALA A 119 5.42 -6.27 19.17
CA ALA A 119 5.40 -6.14 17.73
C ALA A 119 6.28 -5.00 17.18
N VAL A 120 6.71 -5.20 15.93
CA VAL A 120 7.53 -4.27 15.15
C VAL A 120 6.98 -4.13 13.73
N TYR A 121 7.19 -2.96 13.15
CA TYR A 121 7.31 -2.80 11.71
C TYR A 121 8.77 -3.03 11.35
N ALA A 122 9.05 -3.80 10.31
CA ALA A 122 10.41 -4.09 9.86
C ALA A 122 10.55 -3.86 8.36
N SER A 123 11.74 -3.55 7.91
CA SER A 123 12.12 -3.52 6.50
C SER A 123 13.46 -4.22 6.35
N LEU A 124 13.55 -5.20 5.47
CA LEU A 124 14.82 -5.78 5.03
C LEU A 124 15.15 -5.25 3.63
N THR A 125 16.23 -4.50 3.49
CA THR A 125 16.75 -4.09 2.19
C THR A 125 17.89 -5.02 1.77
N GLY A 126 17.80 -5.63 0.58
CA GLY A 126 18.84 -6.44 -0.03
C GLY A 126 19.99 -5.60 -0.60
N ALA A 127 21.10 -6.25 -0.97
CA ALA A 127 22.26 -5.57 -1.56
C ALA A 127 21.98 -4.99 -2.97
N ASP A 128 20.95 -5.52 -3.64
CA ASP A 128 20.38 -5.05 -4.89
C ASP A 128 19.35 -3.92 -4.73
N GLY A 129 19.07 -3.51 -3.48
CA GLY A 129 18.08 -2.49 -3.16
C GLY A 129 16.65 -3.02 -3.03
N HIS A 130 16.41 -4.33 -3.15
CA HIS A 130 15.07 -4.90 -2.97
C HIS A 130 14.61 -4.73 -1.51
N VAL A 131 13.42 -4.15 -1.29
CA VAL A 131 12.89 -3.85 0.05
C VAL A 131 11.77 -4.81 0.44
N VAL A 132 11.96 -5.53 1.55
CA VAL A 132 10.97 -6.39 2.20
C VAL A 132 10.55 -5.77 3.53
N LEU A 133 9.57 -4.90 3.44
CA LEU A 133 8.51 -4.70 4.42
C LEU A 133 8.16 -5.92 5.35
N ARG A 134 7.83 -5.77 6.64
CA ARG A 134 7.09 -6.74 7.49
C ARG A 134 6.40 -6.07 8.68
N HIS A 135 5.35 -6.68 9.22
CA HIS A 135 4.74 -6.29 10.51
C HIS A 135 4.36 -7.53 11.33
N GLY A 136 4.69 -7.54 12.62
CA GLY A 136 4.35 -8.65 13.51
C GLY A 136 5.23 -8.70 14.74
N GLU A 137 5.12 -9.79 15.49
CA GLU A 137 6.01 -10.07 16.62
C GLU A 137 7.47 -10.21 16.14
N LEU A 138 8.39 -9.67 16.94
CA LEU A 138 9.79 -9.52 16.52
C LEU A 138 10.44 -10.86 16.10
N ASP A 139 10.20 -11.91 16.87
CA ASP A 139 10.75 -13.25 16.62
C ASP A 139 10.25 -13.85 15.30
N VAL A 140 8.94 -13.73 15.04
CA VAL A 140 8.32 -14.17 13.78
C VAL A 140 8.89 -13.39 12.61
N VAL A 141 8.94 -12.06 12.72
CA VAL A 141 9.41 -11.18 11.65
C VAL A 141 10.89 -11.43 11.34
N VAL A 142 11.75 -11.52 12.36
CA VAL A 142 13.19 -11.76 12.14
C VAL A 142 13.42 -13.13 11.54
N LYS A 143 12.70 -14.17 12.00
CA LYS A 143 12.79 -15.52 11.44
C LYS A 143 12.47 -15.55 9.95
N GLU A 144 11.31 -15.00 9.54
CA GLU A 144 10.92 -14.97 8.13
C GLU A 144 11.93 -14.23 7.25
N LEU A 145 12.48 -13.13 7.75
CA LEU A 145 13.46 -12.32 7.04
C LEU A 145 14.83 -13.03 6.97
N ALA A 146 15.23 -13.74 8.02
CA ALA A 146 16.45 -14.53 8.05
C ALA A 146 16.41 -15.67 7.02
N GLU A 147 15.28 -16.39 6.93
CA GLU A 147 15.05 -17.45 5.94
C GLU A 147 15.20 -16.92 4.50
N ARG A 148 14.79 -15.66 4.23
CA ARG A 148 14.93 -15.01 2.91
C ARG A 148 16.37 -14.63 2.57
N ILE A 149 17.18 -14.23 3.55
CA ILE A 149 18.61 -13.92 3.34
C ILE A 149 19.41 -15.21 3.10
N GLY A 150 18.90 -16.34 3.58
CA GLY A 150 19.53 -17.66 3.49
C GLY A 150 20.40 -17.94 4.71
N GLU A 151 20.09 -19.02 5.42
CA GLU A 151 20.82 -19.47 6.59
C GLU A 151 22.29 -19.79 6.25
N GLY A 152 23.23 -19.33 7.10
CA GLY A 152 24.65 -19.60 6.91
C GLY A 152 25.30 -18.94 5.69
N SER A 153 24.65 -17.94 5.08
CA SER A 153 25.15 -17.21 3.90
C SER A 153 26.44 -16.40 4.15
N GLY A 154 26.85 -16.22 5.41
CA GLY A 154 27.98 -15.37 5.79
C GLY A 154 27.72 -13.87 5.59
N VAL A 155 26.48 -13.50 5.27
CA VAL A 155 26.05 -12.11 5.05
C VAL A 155 25.99 -11.38 6.39
N THR A 156 26.51 -10.14 6.41
CA THR A 156 26.36 -9.23 7.55
C THR A 156 25.21 -8.28 7.28
N VAL A 157 24.21 -8.27 8.17
CA VAL A 157 23.02 -7.42 8.10
C VAL A 157 23.21 -6.19 8.98
N ALA A 158 23.07 -4.99 8.43
CA ALA A 158 23.02 -3.77 9.20
C ALA A 158 21.68 -3.68 9.96
N LEU A 159 21.74 -3.42 11.27
CA LEU A 159 20.55 -3.25 12.11
C LEU A 159 20.35 -1.78 12.45
N ALA A 160 19.16 -1.26 12.13
CA ALA A 160 18.75 0.10 12.48
C ALA A 160 17.35 0.09 13.11
N GLY A 161 17.04 1.15 13.84
CA GLY A 161 15.75 1.37 14.49
C GLY A 161 15.59 0.64 15.83
N ALA A 162 14.38 0.27 16.21
CA ALA A 162 14.09 -0.30 17.53
C ALA A 162 14.57 -1.75 17.69
N ARG A 163 14.73 -2.21 18.94
CA ARG A 163 14.97 -3.63 19.29
C ARG A 163 16.17 -4.31 18.59
N ARG A 164 17.23 -3.55 18.25
CA ARG A 164 18.42 -4.07 17.57
C ARG A 164 19.10 -5.21 18.33
N GLY A 165 19.24 -5.10 19.66
CA GLY A 165 19.83 -6.16 20.49
C GLY A 165 19.10 -7.50 20.37
N PRO A 166 17.79 -7.56 20.70
CA PRO A 166 16.99 -8.77 20.49
C PRO A 166 16.97 -9.27 19.03
N ALA A 167 16.89 -8.36 18.04
CA ALA A 167 16.94 -8.75 16.64
C ALA A 167 18.29 -9.38 16.23
N ALA A 168 19.41 -8.84 16.74
CA ALA A 168 20.73 -9.40 16.51
C ALA A 168 20.86 -10.83 17.09
N ALA A 169 20.29 -11.07 18.27
CA ALA A 169 20.27 -12.40 18.87
C ALA A 169 19.48 -13.40 18.00
N LEU A 170 18.29 -13.01 17.54
CA LEU A 170 17.46 -13.83 16.66
C LEU A 170 18.14 -14.11 15.31
N LEU A 171 18.80 -13.11 14.70
CA LEU A 171 19.58 -13.32 13.47
C LEU A 171 20.73 -14.30 13.67
N ALA A 172 21.41 -14.24 14.82
CA ALA A 172 22.50 -15.15 15.15
C ALA A 172 22.05 -16.61 15.30
N GLU A 173 20.82 -16.84 15.76
CA GLU A 173 20.22 -18.19 15.80
C GLU A 173 20.07 -18.81 14.40
N HIS A 174 19.94 -17.98 13.35
CA HIS A 174 19.91 -18.38 11.94
C HIS A 174 21.28 -18.29 11.24
N GLY A 175 22.37 -18.11 11.99
CA GLY A 175 23.73 -18.05 11.46
C GLY A 175 24.04 -16.78 10.66
N LEU A 176 23.29 -15.70 10.88
CA LEU A 176 23.51 -14.40 10.23
C LEU A 176 24.25 -13.46 11.17
N ALA A 177 25.29 -12.79 10.65
CA ALA A 177 25.99 -11.76 11.40
C ALA A 177 25.21 -10.45 11.35
N ALA A 178 25.19 -9.72 12.47
CA ALA A 178 24.52 -8.43 12.55
C ALA A 178 25.49 -7.32 12.93
N ARG A 179 25.35 -6.16 12.28
CA ARG A 179 26.08 -4.93 12.61
C ARG A 179 25.09 -3.89 13.10
N ASP A 180 25.15 -3.55 14.38
CA ASP A 180 24.39 -2.42 14.93
C ASP A 180 24.90 -1.09 14.34
N THR A 181 23.99 -0.31 13.76
CA THR A 181 24.28 1.01 13.18
C THR A 181 24.27 2.14 14.21
N GLY A 182 23.68 1.92 15.39
CA GLY A 182 23.43 2.93 16.41
C GLY A 182 22.26 3.86 16.11
N LEU A 183 21.56 3.69 14.98
CA LEU A 183 20.47 4.57 14.54
C LEU A 183 19.15 4.13 15.15
N ASP A 184 18.54 4.93 16.02
CA ASP A 184 17.26 4.59 16.70
C ASP A 184 16.01 4.97 15.90
N ALA A 185 16.09 6.05 15.13
CA ALA A 185 14.99 6.65 14.40
C ALA A 185 15.55 7.43 13.20
N PRO A 186 14.75 7.64 12.13
CA PRO A 186 15.17 8.54 11.08
C PRO A 186 15.25 9.97 11.64
N ASP A 187 16.04 10.79 10.96
CA ASP A 187 16.13 12.22 11.20
C ASP A 187 15.88 12.98 9.89
N VAL A 188 15.88 14.31 9.99
CA VAL A 188 15.68 15.14 8.80
C VAL A 188 16.83 15.02 7.80
N ASP A 189 18.03 14.61 8.24
CA ASP A 189 19.14 14.39 7.33
C ASP A 189 18.87 13.19 6.42
N ALA A 190 18.34 12.08 6.96
CA ALA A 190 17.89 10.93 6.18
C ALA A 190 16.89 11.34 5.09
N LEU A 191 15.93 12.20 5.45
CA LEU A 191 14.95 12.75 4.52
C LEU A 191 15.62 13.57 3.41
N THR A 192 16.59 14.42 3.76
CA THR A 192 17.33 15.21 2.77
C THR A 192 18.18 14.35 1.82
N VAL A 193 18.81 13.29 2.33
CA VAL A 193 19.58 12.33 1.52
C VAL A 193 18.66 11.64 0.52
N ARG A 194 17.49 11.17 0.98
CA ARG A 194 16.52 10.52 0.11
C ARG A 194 16.01 11.43 -1.02
N LEU A 195 15.80 12.71 -0.73
CA LEU A 195 15.32 13.69 -1.71
C LEU A 195 16.37 14.02 -2.78
N ARG A 196 17.67 14.00 -2.44
CA ARG A 196 18.79 14.25 -3.37
C ARG A 196 19.10 13.06 -4.28
N ALA A 197 18.83 11.85 -3.80
CA ALA A 197 19.26 10.63 -4.47
C ALA A 197 18.64 10.44 -5.86
N GLY A 198 17.56 11.15 -6.22
CA GLY A 198 17.01 11.24 -7.59
C GLY A 198 16.48 9.94 -8.23
N ASP A 199 16.89 8.76 -7.75
CA ASP A 199 16.93 7.53 -8.54
C ASP A 199 15.82 6.53 -8.20
N HIS A 200 14.99 6.80 -7.19
CA HIS A 200 13.81 5.99 -6.87
C HIS A 200 12.61 6.91 -6.69
N GLU A 201 11.56 6.69 -7.48
CA GLU A 201 10.27 7.37 -7.38
C GLU A 201 9.89 7.59 -5.91
N PRO A 202 9.48 8.81 -5.51
CA PRO A 202 9.01 9.03 -4.15
C PRO A 202 7.75 8.18 -3.91
N ALA A 203 7.65 7.55 -2.73
CA ALA A 203 6.61 6.55 -2.44
C ALA A 203 5.18 7.06 -2.71
N VAL A 204 4.91 8.36 -2.49
CA VAL A 204 3.73 9.05 -3.01
C VAL A 204 4.09 10.51 -3.29
N VAL A 205 3.86 10.99 -4.52
CA VAL A 205 3.81 12.43 -4.84
C VAL A 205 2.34 12.82 -4.96
N SER A 206 1.83 13.59 -4.00
CA SER A 206 0.43 13.99 -3.97
C SER A 206 0.26 15.47 -4.25
N ALA A 207 -0.60 15.81 -5.21
CA ALA A 207 -1.15 17.15 -5.39
C ALA A 207 -2.38 17.39 -4.48
N ALA A 208 -2.93 16.33 -3.88
CA ALA A 208 -4.03 16.38 -2.91
C ALA A 208 -3.50 16.28 -1.46
N PRO A 209 -4.27 16.72 -0.45
CA PRO A 209 -3.87 16.58 0.95
C PRO A 209 -3.61 15.11 1.31
N LEU A 210 -2.56 14.86 2.07
CA LEU A 210 -2.28 13.54 2.64
C LEU A 210 -3.37 13.19 3.67
N THR A 211 -4.26 12.26 3.35
CA THR A 211 -5.25 11.67 4.26
C THR A 211 -4.69 10.46 5.01
N GLU A 212 -5.35 10.02 6.08
CA GLU A 212 -5.01 8.72 6.71
C GLU A 212 -4.99 7.56 5.70
N SER A 213 -5.84 7.56 4.68
CA SER A 213 -5.81 6.56 3.61
C SER A 213 -4.60 6.67 2.67
N SER A 214 -4.03 7.87 2.50
CA SER A 214 -2.79 8.08 1.72
C SER A 214 -1.49 7.94 2.53
N VAL A 215 -1.59 7.97 3.86
CA VAL A 215 -0.47 7.94 4.84
C VAL A 215 -0.45 6.62 5.62
N ARG A 216 -1.47 5.77 5.51
CA ARG A 216 -1.40 4.43 6.09
C ARG A 216 -0.08 3.82 5.64
N PHE A 217 0.73 3.43 6.63
CA PHE A 217 1.80 2.48 6.43
C PHE A 217 1.13 1.25 5.85
N ARG A 218 1.09 1.18 4.52
CA ARG A 218 0.63 0.01 3.79
C ARG A 218 1.69 -1.00 4.16
N GLY A 219 1.33 -1.98 5.00
CA GLY A 219 2.24 -3.08 5.29
C GLY A 219 2.83 -3.57 3.97
N ASP A 220 4.12 -3.88 3.99
CA ASP A 220 4.87 -4.65 2.99
C ASP A 220 4.08 -5.41 1.94
N ALA A 221 3.09 -6.14 2.41
CA ALA A 221 2.22 -6.97 1.68
C ALA A 221 1.53 -6.21 0.54
N PHE A 222 0.98 -5.02 0.78
CA PHE A 222 0.32 -4.23 -0.27
C PHE A 222 1.31 -3.61 -1.26
N THR A 223 2.51 -3.24 -0.82
CA THR A 223 3.58 -2.76 -1.72
C THR A 223 4.12 -3.90 -2.58
N ALA A 224 4.41 -5.06 -1.98
CA ALA A 224 4.83 -6.27 -2.68
C ALA A 224 3.72 -6.78 -3.62
N ALA A 225 2.45 -6.67 -3.23
CA ALA A 225 1.32 -6.96 -4.11
C ALA A 225 1.30 -6.00 -5.30
N ARG A 226 1.51 -4.70 -5.08
CA ARG A 226 1.61 -3.71 -6.16
C ARG A 226 2.73 -4.08 -7.14
N GLU A 227 3.94 -4.33 -6.64
CA GLU A 227 5.10 -4.70 -7.46
C GLU A 227 4.86 -6.00 -8.23
N ALA A 228 4.44 -7.07 -7.54
CA ALA A 228 4.11 -8.34 -8.15
C ALA A 228 3.07 -8.17 -9.27
N LEU A 229 1.99 -7.41 -9.04
CA LEU A 229 0.96 -7.19 -10.05
C LEU A 229 1.48 -6.44 -11.27
N LEU A 230 2.31 -5.41 -11.07
CA LEU A 230 2.91 -4.63 -12.16
C LEU A 230 3.91 -5.46 -12.97
N ASP A 231 4.66 -6.35 -12.31
CA ASP A 231 5.64 -7.25 -12.92
C ASP A 231 5.01 -8.49 -13.57
N GLY A 232 3.70 -8.70 -13.40
CA GLY A 232 2.97 -9.81 -14.01
C GLY A 232 2.91 -11.09 -13.18
N GLY A 233 3.04 -10.96 -11.87
CA GLY A 233 2.72 -11.98 -10.89
C GLY A 233 1.25 -11.98 -10.44
N VAL A 234 0.93 -12.92 -9.55
CA VAL A 234 -0.36 -13.12 -8.90
C VAL A 234 -0.26 -12.68 -7.44
N ALA A 235 -1.20 -11.85 -6.98
CA ALA A 235 -1.26 -11.42 -5.58
C ALA A 235 -2.50 -11.99 -4.87
N LEU A 236 -2.32 -12.54 -3.67
CA LEU A 236 -3.41 -12.84 -2.74
C LEU A 236 -3.70 -11.59 -1.91
N VAL A 237 -4.89 -11.01 -2.08
CA VAL A 237 -5.29 -9.76 -1.43
C VAL A 237 -6.56 -9.94 -0.59
N PRO A 238 -6.65 -9.32 0.59
CA PRO A 238 -7.91 -9.22 1.33
C PRO A 238 -8.88 -8.31 0.57
N THR A 239 -10.17 -8.63 0.67
CA THR A 239 -11.25 -7.72 0.23
C THR A 239 -12.21 -7.47 1.40
N ASP A 240 -13.23 -6.64 1.22
CA ASP A 240 -14.34 -6.44 2.16
C ASP A 240 -15.28 -7.67 2.28
N THR A 241 -15.03 -8.75 1.53
CA THR A 241 -15.84 -9.98 1.53
C THR A 241 -15.02 -11.22 1.85
N VAL A 242 -14.34 -11.75 0.84
CA VAL A 242 -13.45 -12.92 0.90
C VAL A 242 -12.07 -12.54 0.39
N TYR A 243 -11.05 -13.33 0.67
CA TYR A 243 -9.77 -13.14 0.00
C TYR A 243 -9.87 -13.39 -1.51
N GLY A 244 -9.11 -12.62 -2.28
CA GLY A 244 -9.05 -12.70 -3.74
C GLY A 244 -7.64 -12.97 -4.26
N LEU A 245 -7.53 -13.76 -5.33
CA LEU A 245 -6.35 -13.79 -6.18
C LEU A 245 -6.54 -12.75 -7.27
N ALA A 246 -5.58 -11.83 -7.36
CA ALA A 246 -5.59 -10.68 -8.26
C ALA A 246 -4.45 -10.80 -9.29
N VAL A 247 -4.72 -10.38 -10.52
CA VAL A 247 -3.73 -10.24 -11.60
C VAL A 247 -4.01 -9.00 -12.42
N HIS A 248 -2.95 -8.42 -12.98
CA HIS A 248 -3.08 -7.29 -13.88
C HIS A 248 -3.56 -7.74 -15.29
N PRO A 249 -4.62 -7.15 -15.85
CA PRO A 249 -5.25 -7.63 -17.08
C PRO A 249 -4.36 -7.55 -18.32
N ARG A 250 -3.33 -6.70 -18.31
CA ARG A 250 -2.35 -6.60 -19.41
C ARG A 250 -1.21 -7.62 -19.34
N ARG A 251 -1.29 -8.59 -18.43
CA ARG A 251 -0.28 -9.65 -18.22
C ARG A 251 -0.92 -11.02 -18.46
N PRO A 252 -1.01 -11.48 -19.73
CA PRO A 252 -1.65 -12.76 -20.06
C PRO A 252 -1.06 -13.95 -19.31
N ASP A 253 0.26 -13.97 -19.13
CA ASP A 253 0.96 -15.04 -18.40
C ASP A 253 0.54 -15.11 -16.93
N ALA A 254 0.28 -13.95 -16.30
CA ALA A 254 -0.24 -13.88 -14.93
C ALA A 254 -1.63 -14.49 -14.82
N ILE A 255 -2.48 -14.26 -15.82
CA ILE A 255 -3.83 -14.84 -15.88
C ILE A 255 -3.73 -16.36 -15.96
N ASP A 256 -2.83 -16.90 -16.78
CA ASP A 256 -2.58 -18.33 -16.88
C ASP A 256 -2.03 -18.91 -15.57
N ALA A 257 -1.10 -18.23 -14.92
CA ALA A 257 -0.59 -18.60 -13.60
C ALA A 257 -1.71 -18.64 -12.54
N LEU A 258 -2.61 -17.66 -12.53
CA LEU A 258 -3.76 -17.64 -11.62
C LEU A 258 -4.70 -18.84 -11.84
N PHE A 259 -4.98 -19.23 -13.09
CA PHE A 259 -5.80 -20.41 -13.36
C PHE A 259 -5.10 -21.70 -12.93
N ALA A 260 -3.79 -21.81 -13.16
CA ALA A 260 -2.97 -22.94 -12.72
C ALA A 260 -2.97 -23.06 -11.17
N LEU A 261 -2.81 -21.95 -10.45
CA LEU A 261 -2.86 -21.93 -8.98
C LEU A 261 -4.18 -22.47 -8.41
N LYS A 262 -5.28 -22.25 -9.13
CA LYS A 262 -6.63 -22.67 -8.71
C LYS A 262 -7.02 -24.07 -9.20
N ASP A 263 -6.14 -24.74 -9.95
CA ASP A 263 -6.43 -25.98 -10.70
C ASP A 263 -7.77 -25.87 -11.46
N ARG A 264 -7.94 -24.75 -12.18
CA ARG A 264 -9.23 -24.39 -12.81
C ARG A 264 -9.06 -24.24 -14.32
N PRO A 265 -9.96 -24.81 -15.13
CA PRO A 265 -9.97 -24.58 -16.57
C PRO A 265 -10.29 -23.11 -16.90
N ARG A 266 -9.69 -22.59 -17.98
CA ARG A 266 -9.82 -21.20 -18.47
C ARG A 266 -11.20 -20.87 -19.07
N THR A 267 -12.25 -21.55 -18.63
CA THR A 267 -13.60 -21.50 -19.22
C THR A 267 -14.52 -20.45 -18.62
N ARG A 268 -14.07 -19.74 -17.57
CA ARG A 268 -14.88 -18.75 -16.87
C ARG A 268 -14.14 -17.43 -16.78
N GLU A 269 -14.84 -16.37 -17.12
CA GLU A 269 -14.34 -15.02 -17.02
C GLU A 269 -14.10 -14.60 -15.56
N LEU A 270 -13.08 -13.78 -15.36
CA LEU A 270 -12.75 -13.20 -14.06
C LEU A 270 -13.48 -11.86 -13.90
N PRO A 271 -14.13 -11.60 -12.76
CA PRO A 271 -14.63 -10.27 -12.41
C PRO A 271 -13.50 -9.24 -12.38
N ILE A 272 -13.86 -7.99 -12.65
CA ILE A 272 -12.96 -6.84 -12.63
C ILE A 272 -13.24 -6.02 -11.38
N MET A 273 -12.18 -5.65 -10.67
CA MET A 273 -12.24 -4.65 -9.61
C MET A 273 -11.63 -3.34 -10.07
N VAL A 274 -12.28 -2.23 -9.72
CA VAL A 274 -11.83 -0.85 -10.00
C VAL A 274 -11.85 -0.03 -8.71
N ALA A 275 -11.02 1.01 -8.61
CA ALA A 275 -10.91 1.78 -7.37
C ALA A 275 -12.11 2.72 -7.16
N THR A 276 -12.72 3.16 -8.25
CA THR A 276 -13.84 4.10 -8.26
C THR A 276 -14.85 3.76 -9.38
N PRO A 277 -16.14 4.13 -9.22
CA PRO A 277 -17.11 4.05 -10.32
C PRO A 277 -16.75 4.89 -11.55
N ASP A 278 -15.93 5.94 -11.37
CA ASP A 278 -15.51 6.85 -12.45
C ASP A 278 -14.59 6.17 -13.48
N GLU A 279 -14.04 5.00 -13.16
CA GLU A 279 -13.22 4.18 -14.07
C GLU A 279 -14.08 3.31 -15.01
N LEU A 280 -15.37 3.13 -14.72
CA LEU A 280 -16.28 2.30 -15.51
C LEU A 280 -16.34 2.70 -17.00
N PRO A 281 -16.47 3.99 -17.37
CA PRO A 281 -16.50 4.38 -18.78
C PRO A 281 -15.27 3.94 -19.58
N ALA A 282 -14.09 3.91 -18.95
CA ALA A 282 -12.83 3.49 -19.58
C ALA A 282 -12.77 1.97 -19.86
N LEU A 283 -13.64 1.18 -19.23
CA LEU A 283 -13.81 -0.25 -19.52
C LEU A 283 -14.82 -0.51 -20.66
N GLY A 284 -15.49 0.54 -21.16
CA GLY A 284 -16.54 0.40 -22.17
C GLY A 284 -17.82 -0.25 -21.63
N VAL A 285 -18.07 -0.24 -20.31
CA VAL A 285 -19.32 -0.82 -19.78
C VAL A 285 -20.55 -0.02 -20.17
N GLN A 286 -21.61 -0.72 -20.53
CA GLN A 286 -22.92 -0.18 -20.81
C GLN A 286 -23.75 -0.14 -19.53
N VAL A 287 -23.69 1.00 -18.83
CA VAL A 287 -24.37 1.17 -17.54
C VAL A 287 -25.87 1.39 -17.74
N THR A 288 -26.67 0.34 -17.54
CA THR A 288 -28.14 0.40 -17.56
C THR A 288 -28.67 1.19 -16.35
N GLU A 289 -29.95 1.59 -16.41
CA GLU A 289 -30.63 2.25 -15.28
C GLU A 289 -30.55 1.40 -14.00
N GLN A 290 -30.80 0.10 -14.14
CA GLN A 290 -30.78 -0.86 -13.05
C GLN A 290 -29.38 -1.01 -12.47
N ALA A 291 -28.35 -1.12 -13.33
CA ALA A 291 -26.95 -1.15 -12.89
C ALA A 291 -26.59 0.13 -12.11
N ARG A 292 -27.00 1.30 -12.60
CA ARG A 292 -26.72 2.58 -11.94
C ARG A 292 -27.34 2.66 -10.54
N ARG A 293 -28.58 2.18 -10.38
CA ARG A 293 -29.28 2.15 -9.08
C ARG A 293 -28.56 1.22 -8.09
N LEU A 294 -28.16 0.03 -8.52
CA LEU A 294 -27.41 -0.91 -7.68
C LEU A 294 -26.05 -0.35 -7.28
N LEU A 295 -25.32 0.24 -8.22
CA LEU A 295 -24.04 0.89 -7.93
C LEU A 295 -24.22 2.06 -6.96
N ALA A 296 -25.22 2.92 -7.14
CA ALA A 296 -25.48 4.04 -6.23
C ALA A 296 -25.87 3.59 -4.81
N ALA A 297 -26.56 2.45 -4.68
CA ALA A 297 -27.02 1.95 -3.38
C ALA A 297 -25.96 1.14 -2.62
N PHE A 298 -25.15 0.35 -3.32
CA PHE A 298 -24.31 -0.68 -2.71
C PHE A 298 -22.82 -0.56 -3.04
N SER A 299 -22.41 0.43 -3.85
CA SER A 299 -21.02 0.69 -4.21
C SER A 299 -20.50 1.98 -3.56
N PRO A 300 -19.29 2.00 -2.97
CA PRO A 300 -18.37 0.87 -2.77
C PRO A 300 -18.92 -0.18 -1.79
N GLY A 301 -18.73 -1.47 -2.08
CA GLY A 301 -19.25 -2.53 -1.23
C GLY A 301 -19.32 -3.92 -1.87
N PRO A 302 -20.05 -4.85 -1.23
CA PRO A 302 -20.03 -6.26 -1.58
C PRO A 302 -21.03 -6.62 -2.70
N ILE A 303 -21.12 -5.78 -3.73
CA ILE A 303 -21.93 -5.99 -4.94
C ILE A 303 -21.02 -6.17 -6.16
N THR A 304 -21.37 -7.09 -7.04
CA THR A 304 -20.76 -7.25 -8.37
C THR A 304 -21.86 -7.16 -9.41
N VAL A 305 -21.72 -6.22 -10.34
CA VAL A 305 -22.75 -5.96 -11.37
C VAL A 305 -22.20 -6.41 -12.71
N ALA A 306 -22.86 -7.39 -13.33
CA ALA A 306 -22.54 -7.81 -14.69
C ALA A 306 -23.24 -6.89 -15.70
N MET A 307 -22.49 -6.35 -16.66
CA MET A 307 -22.96 -5.37 -17.63
C MET A 307 -22.40 -5.68 -19.01
N GLY A 308 -23.14 -5.30 -20.05
CA GLY A 308 -22.68 -5.39 -21.43
C GLY A 308 -21.45 -4.50 -21.68
N VAL A 309 -20.62 -4.88 -22.64
CA VAL A 309 -19.41 -4.15 -23.03
C VAL A 309 -19.52 -3.66 -24.46
N ASP A 310 -19.19 -2.39 -24.69
CA ASP A 310 -19.04 -1.83 -26.03
C ASP A 310 -17.62 -2.11 -26.57
N PRO A 311 -17.47 -3.00 -27.57
CA PRO A 311 -16.16 -3.36 -28.11
C PRO A 311 -15.45 -2.19 -28.82
N ALA A 312 -16.17 -1.12 -29.18
CA ALA A 312 -15.56 0.06 -29.79
C ALA A 312 -14.81 0.94 -28.77
N VAL A 313 -15.18 0.85 -27.49
CA VAL A 313 -14.58 1.62 -26.38
C VAL A 313 -13.68 0.76 -25.51
N ALA A 314 -14.01 -0.53 -25.38
CA ALA A 314 -13.34 -1.43 -24.46
C ALA A 314 -11.85 -1.59 -24.77
N PRO A 315 -10.99 -1.66 -23.74
CA PRO A 315 -9.56 -1.92 -23.92
C PRO A 315 -9.33 -3.31 -24.54
N ALA A 316 -8.21 -3.47 -25.27
CA ALA A 316 -7.90 -4.68 -26.02
C ALA A 316 -7.90 -5.98 -25.20
N TRP A 317 -7.60 -5.92 -23.89
CA TRP A 317 -7.63 -7.09 -23.01
C TRP A 317 -9.05 -7.59 -22.67
N LEU A 318 -10.08 -6.82 -23.03
CA LEU A 318 -11.50 -7.21 -23.01
C LEU A 318 -12.02 -7.69 -24.37
N ALA A 319 -11.17 -7.76 -25.40
CA ALA A 319 -11.60 -8.16 -26.74
C ALA A 319 -12.29 -9.54 -26.72
N GLY A 320 -13.46 -9.62 -27.37
CA GLY A 320 -14.25 -10.85 -27.46
C GLY A 320 -15.21 -11.10 -26.28
N ARG A 321 -15.25 -10.21 -25.29
CA ARG A 321 -16.24 -10.28 -24.20
C ARG A 321 -17.49 -9.48 -24.53
N GLU A 322 -18.64 -10.10 -24.33
CA GLU A 322 -19.95 -9.43 -24.47
C GLU A 322 -20.40 -8.80 -23.15
N GLU A 323 -19.99 -9.38 -22.02
CA GLU A 323 -20.39 -9.00 -20.67
C GLU A 323 -19.21 -9.06 -19.71
N ILE A 324 -19.15 -8.14 -18.73
CA ILE A 324 -18.21 -8.20 -17.60
C ILE A 324 -18.88 -7.92 -16.26
N GLY A 325 -18.48 -8.68 -15.24
CA GLY A 325 -18.79 -8.39 -13.84
C GLY A 325 -17.82 -7.37 -13.26
N VAL A 326 -18.32 -6.22 -12.79
CA VAL A 326 -17.50 -5.16 -12.18
C VAL A 326 -17.87 -4.93 -10.72
N ARG A 327 -16.86 -4.65 -9.89
CA ARG A 327 -17.01 -4.31 -8.47
C ARG A 327 -16.09 -3.16 -8.06
N VAL A 328 -16.61 -2.28 -7.21
CA VAL A 328 -15.79 -1.33 -6.42
C VAL A 328 -15.83 -1.83 -4.98
N PRO A 329 -14.72 -2.36 -4.43
CA PRO A 329 -14.69 -2.86 -3.05
C PRO A 329 -14.77 -1.71 -2.04
N SER A 330 -15.33 -1.95 -0.85
CA SER A 330 -15.34 -0.94 0.23
C SER A 330 -14.06 -0.91 1.08
N ASP A 331 -13.19 -1.91 0.91
CA ASP A 331 -11.90 -1.97 1.59
C ASP A 331 -10.98 -0.82 1.09
N PRO A 332 -10.60 0.13 1.97
CA PRO A 332 -9.84 1.31 1.57
C PRO A 332 -8.42 0.98 1.13
N ASP A 333 -7.81 -0.07 1.69
CA ASP A 333 -6.43 -0.46 1.37
C ASP A 333 -6.39 -1.17 0.00
N LEU A 334 -7.39 -2.00 -0.30
CA LEU A 334 -7.57 -2.58 -1.64
C LEU A 334 -7.92 -1.53 -2.70
N ARG A 335 -8.77 -0.55 -2.38
CA ARG A 335 -9.05 0.57 -3.30
C ARG A 335 -7.80 1.38 -3.60
N ALA A 336 -6.95 1.60 -2.59
CA ALA A 336 -5.68 2.30 -2.79
C ALA A 336 -4.72 1.51 -3.68
N LEU A 337 -4.64 0.18 -3.53
CA LEU A 337 -3.90 -0.69 -4.45
C LEU A 337 -4.44 -0.56 -5.89
N LEU A 338 -5.76 -0.61 -6.08
CA LEU A 338 -6.41 -0.45 -7.38
C LEU A 338 -6.14 0.92 -8.00
N SER A 339 -6.10 2.00 -7.20
CA SER A 339 -5.72 3.33 -7.68
C SER A 339 -4.29 3.36 -8.24
N ASP A 340 -3.38 2.60 -7.65
CA ASP A 340 -1.96 2.61 -8.03
C ASP A 340 -1.67 1.72 -9.26
N VAL A 341 -2.33 0.58 -9.39
CA VAL A 341 -2.07 -0.40 -10.47
C VAL A 341 -3.10 -0.36 -11.60
N GLY A 342 -4.24 0.30 -11.38
CA GLY A 342 -5.41 0.26 -12.27
C GLY A 342 -6.32 -0.94 -12.02
N ALA A 343 -7.26 -1.17 -12.96
CA ALA A 343 -8.23 -2.24 -12.88
C ALA A 343 -7.55 -3.63 -12.79
N LEU A 344 -8.02 -4.48 -11.87
CA LEU A 344 -7.48 -5.83 -11.66
C LEU A 344 -8.53 -6.88 -11.98
N LEU A 345 -8.09 -8.02 -12.50
CA LEU A 345 -8.91 -9.23 -12.56
C LEU A 345 -8.80 -9.96 -11.23
N VAL A 346 -9.93 -10.18 -10.55
CA VAL A 346 -9.94 -10.74 -9.20
C VAL A 346 -10.97 -11.86 -9.07
N THR A 347 -10.55 -13.01 -8.54
CA THR A 347 -11.43 -14.13 -8.19
C THR A 347 -11.20 -14.55 -6.75
N SER A 348 -12.19 -15.18 -6.11
CA SER A 348 -12.03 -15.74 -4.78
C SER A 348 -10.83 -16.70 -4.68
N ALA A 349 -10.12 -16.65 -3.55
CA ALA A 349 -8.90 -17.41 -3.31
C ALA A 349 -9.20 -18.81 -2.72
N ASN A 350 -9.66 -19.72 -3.57
CA ASN A 350 -9.93 -21.12 -3.22
C ASN A 350 -9.64 -22.06 -4.40
N ALA A 351 -9.38 -23.32 -4.10
CA ALA A 351 -9.40 -24.39 -5.11
C ALA A 351 -10.77 -24.46 -5.79
N HIS A 352 -10.81 -24.91 -7.04
CA HIS A 352 -12.07 -24.99 -7.78
C HIS A 352 -13.12 -25.85 -7.06
N GLY A 353 -14.26 -25.26 -6.70
CA GLY A 353 -15.38 -25.96 -6.03
C GLY A 353 -15.36 -25.87 -4.50
N GLU A 354 -14.27 -25.42 -3.89
CA GLU A 354 -14.12 -25.33 -2.43
C GLU A 354 -14.60 -23.98 -1.86
N PRO A 355 -15.00 -23.91 -0.58
CA PRO A 355 -15.29 -22.65 0.09
C PRO A 355 -14.00 -21.83 0.29
N THR A 356 -14.11 -20.51 0.18
CA THR A 356 -12.99 -19.61 0.45
C THR A 356 -12.70 -19.54 1.94
N ALA A 357 -11.50 -19.95 2.33
CA ALA A 357 -11.04 -19.78 3.70
C ALA A 357 -10.94 -18.29 4.09
N GLN A 358 -11.07 -18.01 5.39
CA GLN A 358 -11.17 -16.66 5.91
C GLN A 358 -9.82 -15.99 6.20
N ALA A 359 -8.70 -16.72 6.09
CA ALA A 359 -7.36 -16.25 6.40
C ALA A 359 -6.31 -16.82 5.42
N PRO A 360 -5.15 -16.16 5.21
CA PRO A 360 -4.17 -16.56 4.19
C PRO A 360 -3.61 -17.96 4.35
N GLY A 361 -3.27 -18.40 5.58
CA GLY A 361 -2.67 -19.73 5.80
C GLY A 361 -3.48 -20.88 5.19
N PRO A 362 -4.75 -21.08 5.60
CA PRO A 362 -5.59 -22.13 5.03
C PRO A 362 -5.91 -21.94 3.53
N ILE A 363 -5.84 -20.71 3.01
CA ILE A 363 -5.96 -20.47 1.56
C ILE A 363 -4.75 -21.04 0.83
N LEU A 364 -3.55 -20.76 1.33
CA LEU A 364 -2.30 -21.22 0.72
C LEU A 364 -2.22 -22.76 0.72
N ASP A 365 -2.78 -23.42 1.74
CA ASP A 365 -2.85 -24.88 1.81
C ASP A 365 -3.78 -25.51 0.76
N GLN A 366 -4.74 -24.73 0.21
CA GLN A 366 -5.68 -25.19 -0.81
C GLN A 366 -5.19 -24.95 -2.24
N LEU A 367 -4.23 -24.06 -2.46
CA LEU A 367 -3.76 -23.70 -3.80
C LEU A 367 -2.72 -24.71 -4.31
N ALA A 368 -2.70 -24.94 -5.62
CA ALA A 368 -1.73 -25.84 -6.27
C ALA A 368 -0.28 -25.30 -6.28
N GLY A 369 -0.09 -24.08 -5.78
CA GLY A 369 1.20 -23.40 -5.66
C GLY A 369 1.05 -22.15 -4.79
N ARG A 370 2.07 -21.30 -4.77
CA ARG A 370 2.04 -20.04 -4.01
C ARG A 370 1.91 -18.83 -4.95
N PRO A 371 1.09 -17.84 -4.60
CA PRO A 371 1.10 -16.54 -5.28
C PRO A 371 2.41 -15.79 -4.99
N ASP A 372 2.77 -14.87 -5.88
CA ASP A 372 4.01 -14.07 -5.80
C ASP A 372 3.99 -13.07 -4.63
N ALA A 373 2.79 -12.61 -4.26
CA ALA A 373 2.57 -11.77 -3.09
C ALA A 373 1.37 -12.26 -2.27
N VAL A 374 1.47 -12.12 -0.95
CA VAL A 374 0.39 -12.41 0.00
C VAL A 374 0.22 -11.20 0.90
N VAL A 375 -0.99 -10.68 0.95
CA VAL A 375 -1.41 -9.64 1.87
C VAL A 375 -2.20 -10.27 2.99
N ASP A 376 -1.68 -10.26 4.22
CA ASP A 376 -2.48 -10.64 5.38
C ASP A 376 -3.24 -9.42 5.91
N GLY A 377 -4.53 -9.39 5.61
CA GLY A 377 -5.45 -8.38 6.13
C GLY A 377 -6.20 -8.83 7.39
N GLY A 378 -5.87 -9.99 7.96
CA GLY A 378 -6.62 -10.64 9.03
C GLY A 378 -7.82 -11.45 8.53
N VAL A 379 -8.68 -11.87 9.46
CA VAL A 379 -9.85 -12.72 9.17
C VAL A 379 -10.90 -11.96 8.33
N ARG A 380 -11.54 -12.64 7.40
CA ARG A 380 -12.63 -12.12 6.56
C ARG A 380 -13.97 -12.80 6.83
N SER A 381 -15.07 -12.17 6.43
CA SER A 381 -16.41 -12.69 6.70
C SER A 381 -16.63 -14.08 6.11
N GLY A 382 -15.95 -14.39 5.00
CA GLY A 382 -16.12 -15.64 4.25
C GLY A 382 -17.35 -15.62 3.34
N VAL A 383 -18.19 -14.58 3.42
CA VAL A 383 -19.38 -14.43 2.58
C VAL A 383 -18.99 -13.64 1.33
N PRO A 384 -19.15 -14.20 0.12
CA PRO A 384 -18.76 -13.53 -1.11
C PRO A 384 -19.72 -12.38 -1.48
N SER A 385 -19.35 -11.56 -2.46
CA SER A 385 -20.23 -10.52 -3.00
C SER A 385 -21.48 -11.10 -3.66
N THR A 386 -22.58 -10.37 -3.56
CA THR A 386 -23.78 -10.61 -4.35
C THR A 386 -23.51 -10.25 -5.81
N VAL A 387 -23.89 -11.12 -6.74
CA VAL A 387 -23.70 -10.93 -8.18
C VAL A 387 -25.05 -10.72 -8.84
N VAL A 388 -25.22 -9.58 -9.49
CA VAL A 388 -26.44 -9.23 -10.23
C VAL A 388 -26.08 -8.95 -11.67
N ASN A 389 -26.69 -9.69 -12.58
CA ASN A 389 -26.56 -9.49 -14.01
C ASN A 389 -27.58 -8.43 -14.46
N CYS A 390 -27.08 -7.32 -14.98
CA CYS A 390 -27.84 -6.19 -15.52
C CYS A 390 -27.65 -6.02 -17.03
N HIS A 391 -27.02 -6.98 -17.71
CA HIS A 391 -26.94 -7.04 -19.17
C HIS A 391 -28.22 -7.58 -19.80
N LEU A 392 -28.94 -8.47 -19.08
CA LEU A 392 -30.22 -9.03 -19.50
C LEU A 392 -31.35 -7.99 -19.50
N ASP A 393 -32.39 -8.22 -20.31
CA ASP A 393 -33.61 -7.38 -20.34
C ASP A 393 -34.26 -7.21 -18.96
N THR A 394 -34.20 -8.25 -18.14
CA THR A 394 -34.61 -8.24 -16.73
C THR A 394 -33.42 -8.60 -15.87
N PRO A 395 -32.98 -7.74 -14.92
CA PRO A 395 -31.85 -8.05 -14.07
C PRO A 395 -32.07 -9.34 -13.28
N ARG A 396 -31.00 -10.12 -13.13
CA ARG A 396 -31.05 -11.41 -12.45
C ARG A 396 -29.99 -11.49 -11.37
N ILE A 397 -30.38 -11.92 -10.17
CA ILE A 397 -29.43 -12.30 -9.12
C ILE A 397 -28.83 -13.65 -9.53
N GLU A 398 -27.55 -13.65 -9.92
CA GLU A 398 -26.83 -14.86 -10.29
C GLU A 398 -26.23 -15.58 -9.08
N ARG A 399 -25.92 -14.81 -8.03
CA ARG A 399 -25.46 -15.32 -6.75
C ARG A 399 -25.87 -14.37 -5.64
N GLU A 400 -26.61 -14.88 -4.66
CA GLU A 400 -26.80 -14.19 -3.40
C GLU A 400 -25.54 -14.30 -2.52
N GLY A 401 -25.14 -13.19 -1.93
CA GLY A 401 -23.94 -13.06 -1.11
C GLY A 401 -24.19 -12.12 0.06
N ALA A 402 -23.24 -11.22 0.35
CA ALA A 402 -23.35 -10.34 1.51
C ALA A 402 -24.44 -9.25 1.40
N VAL A 403 -24.99 -8.99 0.20
CA VAL A 403 -26.21 -8.18 0.03
C VAL A 403 -27.40 -9.11 -0.18
N PRO A 404 -28.40 -9.13 0.73
CA PRO A 404 -29.55 -10.02 0.63
C PRO A 404 -30.38 -9.77 -0.64
N ALA A 405 -30.99 -10.82 -1.19
CA ALA A 405 -31.80 -10.71 -2.41
C ALA A 405 -32.95 -9.69 -2.27
N GLU A 406 -33.60 -9.65 -1.10
CA GLU A 406 -34.69 -8.72 -0.79
C GLU A 406 -34.26 -7.25 -0.92
N GLU A 407 -33.02 -6.92 -0.53
CA GLU A 407 -32.49 -5.57 -0.66
C GLU A 407 -32.22 -5.18 -2.11
N ILE A 408 -31.73 -6.13 -2.91
CA ILE A 408 -31.51 -5.97 -4.35
C ILE A 408 -32.84 -5.71 -5.06
N GLU A 409 -33.84 -6.55 -4.82
CA GLU A 409 -35.18 -6.41 -5.43
C GLU A 409 -35.81 -5.06 -5.07
N ARG A 410 -35.72 -4.66 -3.80
CA ARG A 410 -36.22 -3.35 -3.35
C ARG A 410 -35.59 -2.17 -4.11
N VAL A 411 -34.30 -2.22 -4.44
CA VAL A 411 -33.62 -1.15 -5.22
C VAL A 411 -33.98 -1.23 -6.70
N LEU A 412 -34.14 -2.43 -7.25
CA LEU A 412 -34.53 -2.63 -8.66
C LEU A 412 -35.96 -2.16 -8.96
N HIS A 413 -36.86 -2.21 -7.97
CA HIS A 413 -38.27 -1.85 -8.10
C HIS A 413 -38.63 -0.42 -7.66
N GLN A 414 -37.66 0.40 -7.27
CA GLN A 414 -37.84 1.87 -7.10
C GLN A 414 -37.92 2.59 -8.44
#